data_AF-A0AAD9ET52-F1
#
_entry.id   AF-A0AAD9ET52-F1
#
_cell.length_a   1.000
_cell.length_b   1.000
_cell.length_c   1.000
_cell.angle_alpha   90.00
_cell.angle_beta   90.00
_cell.angle_gamma   90.00
#
_symmetry.space_group_name_H-M   'P 1'
#
loop_
_entity.id
_entity.type
_entity.pdbx_description
1 polymer ?
#
loop_
_entity_poly.entity_id
_entity_poly.type
_entity_poly.pdbx_seq_one_letter_code
_entity_poly.pdbx_strand_id
1 'polypeptide(L)'
;MAASIVCGRTSMFFRSLNRISGSKTLLSANSQTLLLQTASYNPKPLRLKLREPYIPDRSSEKTPDWQKTPRYDRKLFGRYGSASGIEPASLWPNHEQLERIIEEENQWHPPLEVMLKNLQEKERQDTEKRLAKETLIAANMARCPR
;
A
#
# COMPACT_ATOMS: atom_id res chain seq x y z
N MET A 1 33.84 18.06 5.15
CA MET A 1 33.13 18.27 6.43
C MET A 1 31.68 17.88 6.27
N ALA A 2 31.09 17.31 7.33
CA ALA A 2 29.66 17.03 7.60
C ALA A 2 29.38 15.54 7.77
N ALA A 3 29.02 15.20 9.01
CA ALA A 3 28.93 13.85 9.56
C ALA A 3 27.57 13.20 9.32
N SER A 4 27.57 11.90 9.08
CA SER A 4 26.40 11.02 9.07
C SER A 4 25.98 10.63 10.49
N ILE A 5 24.76 10.95 10.89
CA ILE A 5 24.18 10.52 12.17
C ILE A 5 23.56 9.13 11.97
N VAL A 6 24.30 8.08 12.33
CA VAL A 6 23.80 6.71 12.45
C VAL A 6 23.36 6.51 13.90
N CYS A 7 22.06 6.48 14.14
CA CYS A 7 21.50 6.13 15.46
C CYS A 7 21.43 4.60 15.58
N GLY A 8 22.48 4.01 16.14
CA GLY A 8 22.53 2.58 16.47
C GLY A 8 21.72 2.29 17.74
N ARG A 9 20.60 1.59 17.61
CA ARG A 9 19.96 0.90 18.74
C ARG A 9 20.69 -0.40 19.00
N THR A 10 21.57 -0.40 20.00
CA THR A 10 22.23 -1.59 20.52
C THR A 10 21.21 -2.46 21.28
N SER A 11 20.74 -3.54 20.68
CA SER A 11 20.10 -4.62 21.42
C SER A 11 21.19 -5.45 22.10
N MET A 12 21.17 -5.50 23.44
CA MET A 12 22.10 -6.28 24.24
C MET A 12 22.06 -7.77 23.85
N PHE A 13 23.16 -8.26 23.28
CA PHE A 13 23.57 -9.65 23.41
C PHE A 13 24.30 -9.80 24.73
N PHE A 14 23.84 -10.66 25.64
CA PHE A 14 24.68 -11.53 26.48
C PHE A 14 23.77 -12.58 27.14
N ARG A 15 23.50 -13.66 26.41
CA ARG A 15 22.99 -14.91 27.00
C ARG A 15 24.03 -16.00 26.76
N SER A 16 25.05 -16.01 27.61
CA SER A 16 25.76 -17.21 28.08
C SER A 16 27.04 -16.77 28.80
N LEU A 17 27.02 -16.83 30.12
CA LEU A 17 28.24 -17.09 30.89
C LEU A 17 27.95 -18.31 31.75
N ASN A 18 28.43 -19.43 31.25
CA ASN A 18 28.65 -20.62 32.04
C ASN A 18 29.49 -20.27 33.27
N ARG A 19 29.06 -20.80 34.41
CA ARG A 19 29.92 -21.37 35.47
C ARG A 19 31.11 -20.49 35.89
N ILE A 20 30.84 -19.53 36.77
CA ILE A 20 31.91 -18.94 37.60
C ILE A 20 31.70 -19.43 39.04
N SER A 21 32.63 -20.27 39.45
CA SER A 21 32.89 -20.66 40.84
C SER A 21 33.17 -19.40 41.66
N GLY A 22 32.29 -19.09 42.61
CA GLY A 22 32.41 -17.93 43.50
C GLY A 22 32.85 -18.36 44.90
N SER A 23 34.10 -18.06 45.22
CA SER A 23 34.70 -18.18 46.55
C SER A 23 33.93 -17.38 47.61
N LYS A 24 33.84 -17.98 48.81
CA LYS A 24 33.22 -17.42 50.02
C LYS A 24 33.81 -16.05 50.36
N THR A 25 32.98 -15.01 50.40
CA THR A 25 33.28 -13.75 51.09
C THR A 25 32.08 -13.34 51.95
N LEU A 26 32.31 -13.34 53.26
CA LEU A 26 31.44 -12.80 54.28
C LEU A 26 31.36 -11.29 54.11
N LEU A 27 30.19 -10.75 53.78
CA LEU A 27 29.93 -9.32 53.80
C LEU A 27 28.65 -9.02 54.59
N SER A 28 28.92 -8.55 55.80
CA SER A 28 28.37 -7.37 56.48
C SER A 28 26.84 -7.16 56.45
N ALA A 29 26.29 -7.21 57.65
CA ALA A 29 24.94 -6.87 58.00
C ALA A 29 24.63 -5.37 57.78
N ASN A 30 23.34 -5.12 57.52
CA ASN A 30 22.65 -3.82 57.61
C ASN A 30 22.63 -2.93 56.36
N SER A 31 21.93 -3.38 55.32
CA SER A 31 21.06 -2.48 54.57
C SER A 31 19.66 -3.09 54.56
N GLN A 32 18.71 -2.40 55.19
CA GLN A 32 17.29 -2.75 55.13
C GLN A 32 16.80 -2.43 53.72
N THR A 33 17.12 -3.29 52.76
CA THR A 33 16.51 -3.27 51.44
C THR A 33 15.05 -3.67 51.65
N LEU A 34 14.13 -2.72 51.44
CA LEU A 34 12.73 -3.03 51.17
C LEU A 34 12.72 -3.97 49.95
N LEU A 35 12.73 -5.27 50.22
CA LEU A 35 12.43 -6.30 49.24
C LEU A 35 10.97 -6.08 48.86
N LEU A 36 10.74 -5.26 47.83
CA LEU A 36 9.48 -5.25 47.11
C LEU A 36 9.32 -6.66 46.55
N GLN A 37 8.63 -7.50 47.33
CA GLN A 37 8.21 -8.83 46.98
C GLN A 37 7.15 -8.68 45.88
N THR A 38 7.62 -8.38 44.67
CA THR A 38 6.80 -8.31 43.47
C THR A 38 6.38 -9.73 43.18
N ALA A 39 5.08 -10.00 43.33
CA ALA A 39 4.51 -11.29 42.97
C ALA A 39 4.74 -11.51 41.46
N SER A 40 5.73 -12.33 41.13
CA SER A 40 6.02 -12.71 39.75
C SER A 40 5.06 -13.80 39.32
N TYR A 41 3.87 -13.41 38.85
CA TYR A 41 2.98 -14.34 38.17
C TYR A 41 3.54 -14.64 36.79
N ASN A 42 3.57 -15.91 36.38
CA ASN A 42 3.98 -16.30 35.04
C ASN A 42 2.83 -15.98 34.05
N PRO A 43 2.90 -14.89 33.25
CA PRO A 43 1.83 -14.56 32.34
C PRO A 43 1.80 -15.59 31.20
N LYS A 44 0.60 -15.89 30.70
CA LYS A 44 0.48 -16.75 29.52
C LYS A 44 1.27 -16.15 28.35
N PRO A 45 1.94 -16.98 27.52
CA PRO A 45 2.71 -16.48 26.41
C PRO A 45 1.84 -15.68 25.43
N LEU A 46 2.42 -14.63 24.86
CA LEU A 46 1.73 -13.76 23.90
C LEU A 46 1.43 -14.53 22.61
N ARG A 47 0.18 -14.44 22.14
CA ARG A 47 -0.26 -15.06 20.88
C ARG A 47 0.10 -14.15 19.70
N LEU A 48 1.39 -14.10 19.35
CA LEU A 48 1.86 -13.34 18.19
C LEU A 48 1.70 -14.15 16.90
N LYS A 49 1.24 -13.50 15.82
CA LYS A 49 1.16 -14.10 14.47
C LYS A 49 2.47 -13.88 13.70
N LEU A 50 3.57 -14.39 14.25
CA LEU A 50 4.91 -14.31 13.62
C LEU A 50 5.18 -15.43 12.61
N ARG A 51 4.18 -16.29 12.37
CA ARG A 51 4.32 -17.51 11.56
C ARG A 51 4.06 -17.27 10.08
N GLU A 52 4.45 -18.31 9.34
CA GLU A 52 4.25 -18.56 7.92
C GLU A 52 2.92 -18.04 7.37
N PRO A 53 2.91 -17.62 6.10
CA PRO A 53 1.69 -17.19 5.41
C PRO A 53 0.59 -18.24 5.57
N TYR A 54 -0.61 -17.80 5.93
CA TYR A 54 -1.79 -18.67 5.86
C TYR A 54 -2.15 -18.90 4.39
N ILE A 55 -2.06 -20.15 3.93
CA ILE A 55 -2.44 -20.56 2.58
C ILE A 55 -3.76 -21.34 2.71
N PRO A 56 -4.88 -20.82 2.17
CA PRO A 56 -6.15 -21.52 2.24
C PRO A 56 -6.17 -22.72 1.30
N ASP A 57 -6.85 -23.79 1.72
CA ASP A 57 -7.18 -24.90 0.83
C ASP A 57 -8.31 -24.46 -0.12
N ARG A 58 -8.02 -24.46 -1.43
CA ARG A 58 -8.97 -24.03 -2.47
C ARG A 58 -10.07 -25.06 -2.71
N SER A 59 -9.80 -26.33 -2.43
CA SER A 59 -10.75 -27.44 -2.64
C SER A 59 -11.82 -27.54 -1.55
N SER A 60 -11.55 -26.94 -0.39
CA SER A 60 -12.46 -26.97 0.75
C SER A 60 -13.69 -26.06 0.55
N GLU A 61 -14.86 -26.60 0.89
CA GLU A 61 -16.13 -25.87 0.95
C GLU A 61 -16.13 -24.80 2.04
N LYS A 62 -15.33 -24.99 3.11
CA LYS A 62 -15.25 -24.04 4.22
C LYS A 62 -14.51 -22.75 3.85
N THR A 63 -13.72 -22.79 2.77
CA THR A 63 -12.96 -21.64 2.29
C THR A 63 -13.91 -20.71 1.52
N PRO A 64 -14.03 -19.42 1.92
CA PRO A 64 -14.85 -18.46 1.19
C PRO A 64 -14.38 -18.28 -0.25
N ASP A 65 -15.30 -18.08 -1.17
CA ASP A 65 -14.99 -18.03 -2.61
C ASP A 65 -13.99 -16.93 -2.97
N TRP A 66 -14.04 -15.78 -2.30
CA TRP A 66 -13.08 -14.69 -2.53
C TRP A 66 -11.63 -15.09 -2.21
N GLN A 67 -11.39 -16.04 -1.29
CA GLN A 67 -10.04 -16.57 -0.98
C GLN A 67 -9.53 -17.54 -2.05
N LYS A 68 -10.42 -18.10 -2.87
CA LYS A 68 -10.08 -19.01 -3.97
C LYS A 68 -9.68 -18.25 -5.25
N THR A 69 -9.88 -16.93 -5.29
CA THR A 69 -9.62 -16.10 -6.48
C THR A 69 -8.14 -15.72 -6.64
N PRO A 70 -7.66 -15.46 -7.87
CA PRO A 70 -6.30 -14.96 -8.12
C PRO A 70 -6.04 -13.59 -7.49
N ARG A 71 -7.11 -12.84 -7.16
CA ARG A 71 -7.01 -11.58 -6.42
C ARG A 71 -6.47 -11.81 -5.00
N TYR A 72 -6.83 -12.92 -4.36
CA TYR A 72 -6.31 -13.26 -3.04
C TYR A 72 -4.82 -13.61 -3.10
N ASP A 73 -4.41 -14.35 -4.13
CA ASP A 73 -3.00 -14.70 -4.35
C ASP A 73 -2.14 -13.44 -4.50
N ARG A 74 -2.57 -12.49 -5.34
CA ARG A 74 -1.88 -11.19 -5.50
C ARG A 74 -1.71 -10.46 -4.16
N LYS A 75 -2.72 -10.51 -3.28
CA LYS A 75 -2.66 -9.91 -1.94
C LYS A 75 -1.68 -10.65 -1.03
N LEU A 76 -1.64 -11.98 -1.10
CA LEU A 76 -0.74 -12.81 -0.31
C LEU A 76 0.72 -12.56 -0.72
N PHE A 77 0.99 -12.53 -2.03
CA PHE A 77 2.29 -12.19 -2.59
C PHE A 77 2.71 -10.76 -2.24
N GLY A 78 1.81 -9.78 -2.30
CA GLY A 78 2.11 -8.41 -1.88
C GLY A 78 2.50 -8.27 -0.40
N ARG A 79 1.97 -9.14 0.48
CA ARG A 79 2.26 -9.10 1.92
C ARG A 79 3.51 -9.88 2.32
N TYR A 80 3.72 -11.05 1.74
CA TYR A 80 4.76 -11.99 2.15
C TYR A 80 5.85 -12.19 1.09
N GLY A 81 5.72 -11.58 -0.08
CA GLY A 81 6.64 -11.74 -1.19
C GLY A 81 6.68 -13.18 -1.71
N SER A 82 7.87 -13.61 -2.10
CA SER A 82 8.15 -14.97 -2.56
C SER A 82 7.92 -16.05 -1.51
N ALA A 83 7.91 -15.70 -0.21
CA ALA A 83 7.60 -16.66 0.87
C ALA A 83 6.15 -17.18 0.79
N SER A 84 5.28 -16.55 0.01
CA SER A 84 3.92 -17.02 -0.26
C SER A 84 3.84 -18.23 -1.21
N GLY A 85 4.92 -18.56 -1.92
CA GLY A 85 4.95 -19.68 -2.87
C GLY A 85 4.16 -19.44 -4.17
N ILE A 86 3.74 -18.20 -4.43
CA ILE A 86 3.00 -17.83 -5.64
C ILE A 86 3.98 -17.50 -6.76
N GLU A 87 3.73 -18.03 -7.95
CA GLU A 87 4.52 -17.71 -9.13
C GLU A 87 4.30 -16.25 -9.57
N PRO A 88 5.37 -15.46 -9.74
CA PRO A 88 5.27 -14.04 -10.07
C PRO A 88 4.67 -13.81 -11.47
N ALA A 89 4.85 -14.75 -12.39
CA ALA A 89 4.30 -14.66 -13.75
C ALA A 89 2.76 -14.65 -13.75
N SER A 90 2.13 -15.41 -12.85
CA SER A 90 0.67 -15.48 -12.72
C SER A 90 0.04 -14.18 -12.20
N LEU A 91 0.84 -13.24 -11.71
CA LEU A 91 0.33 -11.96 -11.20
C LEU A 91 -0.10 -11.03 -12.34
N TRP A 92 0.59 -11.13 -13.48
CA TRP A 92 0.28 -10.37 -14.68
C TRP A 92 -1.01 -10.87 -15.34
N PRO A 93 -1.74 -10.00 -16.06
CA PRO A 93 -2.92 -10.40 -16.80
C PRO A 93 -2.55 -11.43 -17.88
N ASN A 94 -3.47 -12.35 -18.13
CA ASN A 94 -3.38 -13.23 -19.30
C ASN A 94 -3.58 -12.43 -20.58
N HIS A 95 -3.16 -13.00 -21.72
CA HIS A 95 -3.28 -12.34 -23.02
C HIS A 95 -4.72 -11.87 -23.32
N GLU A 96 -5.71 -12.74 -23.13
CA GLU A 96 -7.13 -12.37 -23.32
C GLU A 96 -7.60 -11.26 -22.37
N GLN A 97 -7.09 -11.22 -21.13
CA GLN A 97 -7.44 -10.17 -20.18
C GLN A 97 -6.80 -8.85 -20.58
N LEU A 98 -5.57 -8.90 -21.10
CA LEU A 98 -4.84 -7.74 -21.57
C LEU A 98 -5.52 -7.13 -22.81
N GLU A 99 -5.97 -7.93 -23.76
CA GLU A 99 -6.72 -7.45 -24.92
C GLU A 99 -8.01 -6.73 -24.51
N ARG A 100 -8.79 -7.30 -23.59
CA ARG A 100 -10.01 -6.65 -23.07
C ARG A 100 -9.72 -5.32 -22.39
N ILE A 101 -8.62 -5.23 -21.62
CA ILE A 101 -8.20 -3.99 -20.97
C ILE A 101 -7.84 -2.93 -22.03
N ILE A 102 -7.11 -3.32 -23.08
CA ILE A 102 -6.73 -2.42 -24.17
C ILE A 102 -7.96 -1.94 -24.95
N GLU A 103 -8.91 -2.82 -25.23
CA GLU A 103 -10.16 -2.47 -25.90
C GLU A 103 -10.99 -1.48 -25.06
N GLU A 104 -11.13 -1.75 -23.76
CA GLU A 104 -11.81 -0.85 -22.83
C GLU A 104 -11.12 0.52 -22.76
N GLU A 105 -9.79 0.55 -22.66
CA GLU A 105 -8.99 1.78 -22.64
C GLU A 105 -9.15 2.57 -23.93
N ASN A 106 -9.04 1.93 -25.09
CA ASN A 106 -9.20 2.62 -26.38
C ASN A 106 -10.62 3.18 -26.57
N GLN A 107 -11.64 2.50 -26.03
CA GLN A 107 -13.03 2.93 -26.15
C GLN A 107 -13.33 4.15 -25.27
N TRP A 108 -12.84 4.17 -24.02
CA TRP A 108 -13.22 5.17 -23.04
C TRP A 108 -12.16 6.27 -22.81
N HIS A 109 -10.90 5.98 -23.13
CA HIS A 109 -9.75 6.84 -22.90
C HIS A 109 -9.05 7.16 -24.22
N PRO A 110 -9.62 8.05 -25.05
CA PRO A 110 -9.00 8.42 -26.31
C PRO A 110 -7.63 9.08 -26.08
N PRO A 111 -6.72 8.99 -27.07
CA PRO A 111 -5.40 9.58 -26.96
C PRO A 111 -5.46 11.11 -26.90
N LEU A 112 -4.44 11.70 -26.29
CA LEU A 112 -4.36 13.15 -26.05
C LEU A 112 -4.49 13.99 -27.33
N GLU A 113 -3.93 13.51 -28.44
CA GLU A 113 -4.02 14.19 -29.73
C GLU A 113 -5.46 14.35 -30.23
N VAL A 114 -6.28 13.31 -30.06
CA VAL A 114 -7.71 13.35 -30.42
C VAL A 114 -8.44 14.34 -29.52
N MET A 115 -8.11 14.36 -28.23
CA MET A 115 -8.69 15.31 -27.29
C MET A 115 -8.38 16.76 -27.65
N LEU A 116 -7.13 17.07 -28.02
CA LEU A 116 -6.72 18.42 -28.43
C LEU A 116 -7.44 18.87 -29.71
N LYS A 117 -7.58 17.99 -30.70
CA LYS A 117 -8.34 18.30 -31.92
C LYS A 117 -9.80 18.60 -31.61
N ASN A 118 -10.44 17.79 -30.76
CA ASN A 118 -11.81 18.01 -30.33
C ASN A 118 -12.00 19.35 -29.60
N LEU A 119 -11.01 19.77 -28.80
CA LEU A 119 -11.03 21.08 -28.13
C LEU A 119 -10.91 22.23 -29.14
N GLN A 120 -9.96 22.15 -30.07
CA GLN A 120 -9.78 23.16 -31.12
C GLN A 120 -11.04 23.30 -31.99
N GLU A 121 -11.70 22.20 -32.33
CA GLU A 121 -12.96 22.22 -33.09
C GLU A 121 -14.09 22.87 -32.30
N LYS A 122 -14.22 22.56 -31.00
CA LYS A 122 -15.21 23.18 -30.12
C LYS A 122 -14.97 24.69 -29.98
N GLU A 123 -13.72 25.10 -29.75
CA GLU A 123 -13.34 26.50 -29.67
C GLU A 123 -13.69 27.26 -30.95
N ARG A 124 -13.38 26.68 -32.12
CA ARG A 124 -13.74 27.28 -33.41
C ARG A 124 -15.25 27.46 -33.55
N GLN A 125 -16.04 26.43 -33.27
CA GLN A 125 -17.51 26.50 -33.34
C GLN A 125 -18.08 27.55 -32.38
N ASP A 126 -17.53 27.67 -31.18
CA ASP A 126 -18.00 28.64 -30.19
C ASP A 126 -17.63 30.07 -30.57
N THR A 127 -16.46 30.29 -31.16
CA THR A 127 -16.09 31.59 -31.73
C THR A 127 -16.99 32.00 -32.90
N GLU A 128 -17.31 31.07 -33.82
CA GLU A 128 -18.22 31.33 -34.93
C GLU A 128 -19.62 31.70 -34.44
N LYS A 129 -20.17 30.95 -33.47
CA LYS A 129 -21.47 31.25 -32.84
C LYS A 129 -21.46 32.61 -32.15
N ARG A 130 -20.37 32.95 -31.47
CA ARG A 130 -20.22 34.25 -30.79
C ARG A 130 -20.22 35.39 -31.80
N LEU A 131 -19.41 35.30 -32.85
CA LEU A 131 -19.34 36.32 -33.90
C LEU A 131 -20.68 36.48 -34.62
N ALA A 132 -21.38 35.39 -34.93
CA ALA A 132 -22.71 35.45 -35.55
C ALA A 132 -23.75 36.16 -34.65
N LYS A 133 -23.68 35.96 -33.33
CA LYS A 133 -24.52 36.69 -32.38
C LYS A 133 -24.17 38.17 -32.33
N GLU A 134 -22.88 38.49 -32.27
CA GLU A 134 -22.39 39.87 -32.24
C GLU A 134 -22.78 40.64 -33.51
N THR A 135 -22.67 40.03 -34.70
CA THR A 135 -23.09 40.66 -35.97
C THR A 135 -24.61 40.89 -36.03
N LEU A 136 -25.41 39.93 -35.55
CA LEU A 136 -26.87 40.07 -35.46
C LEU A 136 -27.24 41.21 -34.51
N ILE A 137 -26.63 41.28 -33.32
CA ILE A 137 -26.87 42.35 -32.35
C ILE A 137 -26.50 43.70 -32.97
N ALA A 138 -25.35 43.82 -33.62
CA ALA A 138 -24.92 45.05 -34.27
C ALA A 138 -25.92 45.51 -35.36
N ALA A 139 -26.40 44.58 -36.19
CA ALA A 139 -27.41 44.86 -37.21
C ALA A 139 -28.75 45.32 -36.60
N ASN A 140 -29.16 44.72 -35.48
CA ASN A 140 -30.37 45.13 -34.77
C ASN A 140 -30.21 46.50 -34.10
N MET A 141 -29.06 46.76 -33.46
CA MET A 141 -28.76 48.05 -32.85
C MET A 141 -28.72 49.17 -33.90
N ALA A 142 -28.22 48.90 -35.11
CA ALA A 142 -28.24 49.87 -36.21
C ALA A 142 -29.67 50.22 -36.69
N ARG A 143 -30.64 49.33 -36.47
CA ARG A 143 -32.06 49.56 -36.80
C ARG A 143 -32.84 50.24 -35.66
N CYS A 144 -32.25 50.39 -34.47
CA CYS A 144 -32.91 51.10 -33.37
C CYS A 144 -32.99 52.61 -33.68
N PRO A 145 -34.12 53.27 -33.39
CA PRO A 145 -34.22 54.73 -33.43
C PRO A 145 -33.28 55.38 -32.41
N ARG A 146 -32.81 56.59 -32.70
CA ARG A 146 -32.04 57.41 -31.76
C ARG A 146 -32.95 58.23 -30.86
#